data_AF-A0A936D6Z9-F1
#
_entry.id   AF-A0A936D6Z9-F1
#
_cell.length_a   1.000
_cell.length_b   1.000
_cell.length_c   1.000
_cell.angle_alpha   90.00
_cell.angle_beta   90.00
_cell.angle_gamma   90.00
#
_symmetry.space_group_name_H-M   'P 1'
#
loop_
_entity.id
_entity.type
_entity.pdbx_description
1 polymer ?
#
loop_
_entity_poly.entity_id
_entity_poly.type
_entity_poly.pdbx_seq_one_letter_code
_entity_poly.pdbx_strand_id
1 'polypeptide(L)'
;MGSRQLSDWLEDAAARRRARAALKWSVVLTLALYLIPFGALLAYPLLLLSTLFHELGHGVAAMLTGGRFESLVMYADGSGVASHSGSGGAVTHAITAAGGLLGPAIVAAIAFASGRSRRGARAFLWLTAIGLVLALALFVRNGFGIGFTAVVAGVLVWLAVRGNAASAQLGAVFLATQLALSVFSRADYLFTDVAATAVGNMPSDTAVIAQALGGTYWIWGLVCGLFSLAVLAAGVLWFLRAFREPARVLHR
;
A
#
# COMPACT_ATOMS: atom_id res chain seq x y z
N MET A 1 -8.87 40.65 -2.95
CA MET A 1 -8.29 39.34 -3.34
C MET A 1 -7.98 39.42 -4.83
N GLY A 2 -6.72 39.23 -5.24
CA GLY A 2 -6.34 39.33 -6.66
C GLY A 2 -6.91 38.20 -7.51
N SER A 3 -7.05 38.40 -8.83
CA SER A 3 -7.62 37.39 -9.75
C SER A 3 -6.90 36.03 -9.69
N ARG A 4 -5.55 36.03 -9.56
CA ARG A 4 -4.74 34.82 -9.35
C ARG A 4 -4.99 34.15 -7.99
N GLN A 5 -5.14 34.94 -6.93
CA GLN A 5 -5.45 34.39 -5.60
C GLN A 5 -6.84 33.74 -5.57
N LEU A 6 -7.79 34.27 -6.34
CA LEU A 6 -9.13 33.70 -6.47
C LEU A 6 -9.12 32.40 -7.28
N SER A 7 -8.37 32.33 -8.39
CA SER A 7 -8.26 31.08 -9.17
C SER A 7 -7.62 29.97 -8.36
N ASP A 8 -6.51 30.25 -7.67
CA ASP A 8 -5.79 29.26 -6.87
C ASP A 8 -6.67 28.74 -5.72
N TRP A 9 -7.41 29.64 -5.06
CA TRP A 9 -8.34 29.26 -4.00
C TRP A 9 -9.47 28.36 -4.51
N LEU A 10 -10.05 28.66 -5.68
CA LEU A 10 -11.11 27.84 -6.29
C LEU A 10 -10.61 26.46 -6.69
N GLU A 11 -9.39 26.36 -7.24
CA GLU A 11 -8.76 25.10 -7.59
C GLU A 11 -8.49 24.24 -6.36
N ASP A 12 -8.00 24.83 -5.28
CA ASP A 12 -7.76 24.16 -4.00
C ASP A 12 -9.07 23.66 -3.38
N ALA A 13 -10.11 24.49 -3.37
CA ALA A 13 -11.42 24.09 -2.87
C ALA A 13 -12.01 22.93 -3.69
N ALA A 14 -11.85 22.94 -5.02
CA ALA A 14 -12.27 21.84 -5.88
C ALA A 14 -11.43 20.56 -5.67
N ALA A 15 -10.12 20.68 -5.45
CA ALA A 15 -9.26 19.55 -5.10
C ALA A 15 -9.67 18.90 -3.77
N ARG A 16 -9.96 19.71 -2.74
CA ARG A 16 -10.48 19.23 -1.44
C ARG A 16 -11.80 18.48 -1.59
N ARG A 17 -12.77 19.04 -2.33
CA ARG A 17 -14.07 18.39 -2.57
C ARG A 17 -13.90 17.03 -3.26
N ARG A 18 -13.05 16.94 -4.28
CA ARG A 18 -12.76 15.69 -5.00
C ARG A 18 -12.08 14.66 -4.11
N ALA A 19 -11.08 15.05 -3.32
CA ALA A 19 -10.42 14.14 -2.39
C ALA A 19 -11.38 13.59 -1.31
N ARG A 20 -12.29 14.41 -0.78
CA ARG A 20 -13.35 13.92 0.13
C ARG A 20 -14.28 12.93 -0.57
N ALA A 21 -14.71 13.24 -1.79
CA ALA A 21 -15.56 12.35 -2.58
C ALA A 21 -14.82 11.03 -2.89
N ALA A 22 -13.54 11.08 -3.24
CA ALA A 22 -12.69 9.92 -3.48
C ALA A 22 -12.61 9.01 -2.25
N LEU A 23 -12.40 9.56 -1.06
CA LEU A 23 -12.40 8.78 0.18
C LEU A 23 -13.76 8.14 0.43
N LYS A 24 -14.85 8.91 0.33
CA LYS A 24 -16.21 8.39 0.51
C LYS A 24 -16.51 7.24 -0.46
N TRP A 25 -16.24 7.44 -1.75
CA TRP A 25 -16.47 6.43 -2.77
C TRP A 25 -15.56 5.21 -2.60
N SER A 26 -14.31 5.40 -2.18
CA SER A 26 -13.40 4.30 -1.86
C SER A 26 -13.96 3.43 -0.74
N VAL A 27 -14.42 4.04 0.36
CA VAL A 27 -15.03 3.33 1.48
C VAL A 27 -16.31 2.63 1.05
N VAL A 28 -17.21 3.31 0.33
CA VAL A 28 -18.47 2.73 -0.16
C VAL A 28 -18.21 1.55 -1.09
N LEU A 29 -17.29 1.69 -2.05
CA LEU A 29 -16.94 0.61 -2.97
C LEU A 29 -16.37 -0.58 -2.21
N THR A 30 -15.51 -0.32 -1.22
CA THR A 30 -14.94 -1.40 -0.39
C THR A 30 -16.03 -2.10 0.42
N LEU A 31 -16.91 -1.38 1.09
CA LEU A 31 -18.02 -1.97 1.85
C LEU A 31 -18.96 -2.79 0.94
N ALA A 32 -19.29 -2.28 -0.24
CA ALA A 32 -20.10 -3.00 -1.22
C ALA A 32 -19.45 -4.32 -1.63
N LEU A 33 -18.13 -4.35 -1.82
CA LEU A 33 -17.40 -5.58 -2.15
C LEU A 33 -17.50 -6.64 -1.05
N TYR A 34 -17.58 -6.26 0.22
CA TYR A 34 -17.68 -7.23 1.32
C TYR A 34 -19.12 -7.62 1.69
N LEU A 35 -20.14 -6.85 1.29
CA LEU A 35 -21.53 -7.06 1.68
C LEU A 35 -22.40 -7.77 0.62
N ILE A 36 -21.96 -7.79 -0.65
CA ILE A 36 -22.73 -8.37 -1.75
C ILE A 36 -22.41 -9.87 -1.89
N PRO A 37 -23.39 -10.73 -2.26
CA PRO A 37 -23.12 -12.12 -2.64
C PRO A 37 -22.00 -12.20 -3.70
N PHE A 38 -21.10 -13.19 -3.57
CA PHE A 38 -19.85 -13.28 -4.37
C PHE A 38 -18.79 -12.21 -4.08
N GLY A 39 -18.95 -11.43 -3.01
CA GLY A 39 -17.98 -10.43 -2.56
C GLY A 39 -16.55 -10.96 -2.40
N ALA A 40 -16.39 -12.21 -1.95
CA ALA A 40 -15.08 -12.86 -1.86
C ALA A 40 -14.35 -12.97 -3.21
N LEU A 41 -15.09 -13.24 -4.31
CA LEU A 41 -14.52 -13.30 -5.66
C LEU A 41 -14.12 -11.90 -6.15
N LEU A 42 -14.88 -10.87 -5.78
CA LEU A 42 -14.57 -9.49 -6.14
C LEU A 42 -13.48 -8.87 -5.27
N ALA A 43 -13.31 -9.35 -4.04
CA ALA A 43 -12.23 -8.97 -3.12
C ALA A 43 -10.92 -9.70 -3.44
N TYR A 44 -10.95 -10.78 -4.22
CA TYR A 44 -9.77 -11.57 -4.57
C TYR A 44 -8.63 -10.75 -5.22
N PRO A 45 -8.87 -9.85 -6.19
CA PRO A 45 -7.83 -8.96 -6.70
C PRO A 45 -7.23 -8.03 -5.62
N LEU A 46 -8.01 -7.68 -4.59
CA LEU A 46 -7.55 -6.85 -3.48
C LEU A 46 -6.64 -7.63 -2.53
N LEU A 47 -6.96 -8.91 -2.29
CA LEU A 47 -6.09 -9.85 -1.58
C LEU A 47 -4.74 -9.96 -2.30
N LEU A 48 -4.75 -10.18 -3.61
CA LEU A 48 -3.52 -10.26 -4.42
C LEU A 48 -2.73 -8.95 -4.42
N LEU A 49 -3.42 -7.81 -4.44
CA LEU A 49 -2.78 -6.50 -4.33
C LEU A 49 -2.05 -6.36 -2.99
N SER A 50 -2.67 -6.80 -1.89
CA SER A 50 -2.01 -6.86 -0.59
C SER A 50 -0.78 -7.76 -0.63
N THR A 51 -0.87 -8.95 -1.22
CA THR A 51 0.27 -9.87 -1.35
C THR A 51 1.40 -9.23 -2.14
N LEU A 52 1.11 -8.62 -3.29
CA LEU A 52 2.10 -7.96 -4.12
C LEU A 52 2.89 -6.89 -3.34
N PHE A 53 2.20 -5.99 -2.64
CA PHE A 53 2.87 -4.93 -1.88
C PHE A 53 3.58 -5.45 -0.63
N HIS A 54 3.13 -6.56 -0.06
CA HIS A 54 3.81 -7.27 1.03
C HIS A 54 5.12 -7.88 0.54
N GLU A 55 5.10 -8.68 -0.52
CA GLU A 55 6.30 -9.30 -1.10
C GLU A 55 7.31 -8.25 -1.59
N LEU A 56 6.84 -7.16 -2.22
CA LEU A 56 7.69 -6.04 -2.60
C LEU A 56 8.28 -5.33 -1.36
N GLY A 57 7.57 -5.32 -0.23
CA GLY A 57 8.06 -4.81 1.04
C GLY A 57 9.30 -5.56 1.52
N HIS A 58 9.30 -6.89 1.46
CA HIS A 58 10.49 -7.71 1.73
C HIS A 58 11.63 -7.37 0.79
N GLY A 59 11.37 -7.37 -0.53
CA GLY A 59 12.39 -7.09 -1.53
C GLY A 59 13.05 -5.72 -1.37
N VAL A 60 12.25 -4.67 -1.14
CA VAL A 60 12.75 -3.32 -0.92
C VAL A 60 13.53 -3.24 0.40
N ALA A 61 13.03 -3.83 1.48
CA ALA A 61 13.74 -3.84 2.76
C ALA A 61 15.07 -4.59 2.70
N ALA A 62 15.13 -5.71 1.95
CA ALA A 62 16.36 -6.45 1.70
C ALA A 62 17.39 -5.57 0.96
N MET A 63 16.97 -4.86 -0.09
CA MET A 63 17.87 -3.96 -0.84
C MET A 63 18.35 -2.79 0.02
N LEU A 64 17.48 -2.19 0.84
CA LEU A 64 17.83 -1.07 1.72
C LEU A 64 18.79 -1.47 2.85
N THR A 65 18.80 -2.75 3.23
CA THR A 65 19.70 -3.28 4.27
C THR A 65 20.99 -3.89 3.72
N GLY A 66 21.28 -3.67 2.42
CA GLY A 66 22.50 -4.10 1.76
C GLY A 66 22.44 -5.53 1.18
N GLY A 67 21.27 -6.16 1.21
CA GLY A 67 21.00 -7.42 0.53
C GLY A 67 20.57 -7.23 -0.93
N ARG A 68 20.02 -8.30 -1.51
CA ARG A 68 19.56 -8.38 -2.89
C ARG A 68 18.15 -8.94 -2.91
N PHE A 69 17.30 -8.34 -3.74
CA PHE A 69 16.00 -8.91 -4.10
C PHE A 69 16.18 -9.76 -5.36
N GLU A 70 15.90 -11.06 -5.28
CA GLU A 70 16.19 -12.00 -6.36
C GLU A 70 14.98 -12.27 -7.23
N SER A 71 13.84 -12.57 -6.61
CA SER A 71 12.62 -12.89 -7.33
C SER A 71 11.37 -12.72 -6.48
N LEU A 72 10.24 -12.56 -7.17
CA LEU A 72 8.90 -12.52 -6.62
C LEU A 72 8.04 -13.52 -7.40
N VAL A 73 7.38 -14.42 -6.68
CA VAL A 73 6.42 -15.37 -7.22
C VAL A 73 5.08 -15.14 -6.53
N MET A 74 4.00 -15.07 -7.30
CA MET A 74 2.63 -14.96 -6.77
C MET A 74 1.80 -16.17 -7.17
N TYR A 75 0.99 -16.69 -6.26
CA TYR A 75 0.14 -17.85 -6.50
C TYR A 75 -1.34 -17.47 -6.52
N ALA A 76 -2.13 -18.29 -7.21
CA ALA A 76 -3.56 -18.07 -7.36
C ALA A 76 -4.34 -18.29 -6.06
N ASP A 77 -3.77 -18.93 -5.05
CA ASP A 77 -4.36 -19.04 -3.71
C ASP A 77 -4.20 -17.75 -2.87
N GLY A 78 -3.52 -16.73 -3.41
CA GLY A 78 -3.24 -15.48 -2.73
C GLY A 78 -1.92 -15.44 -1.98
N SER A 79 -1.18 -16.54 -1.91
CA SER A 79 0.16 -16.57 -1.34
C SER A 79 1.19 -15.97 -2.30
N GLY A 80 2.31 -15.52 -1.74
CA GLY A 80 3.43 -14.96 -2.46
C GLY A 80 4.74 -15.40 -1.81
N VAL A 81 5.82 -15.33 -2.58
CA VAL A 81 7.18 -15.57 -2.09
C VAL A 81 8.12 -14.56 -2.73
N ALA A 82 8.72 -13.72 -1.89
CA ALA A 82 9.85 -12.87 -2.22
C ALA A 82 11.17 -13.55 -1.82
N SER A 83 11.94 -14.02 -2.80
CA SER A 83 13.30 -14.52 -2.56
C SER A 83 14.27 -13.36 -2.48
N HIS A 84 15.03 -13.32 -1.39
CA HIS A 84 16.07 -12.32 -1.15
C HIS A 84 17.32 -12.98 -0.55
N SER A 85 18.48 -12.40 -0.79
CA SER A 85 19.76 -12.89 -0.28
C SER A 85 20.64 -11.76 0.25
N GLY A 86 21.65 -12.10 1.04
CA GLY A 86 22.59 -11.13 1.60
C GLY A 86 23.26 -11.66 2.86
N SER A 87 24.48 -11.20 3.14
CA SER A 87 25.26 -11.61 4.31
C SER A 87 24.94 -10.78 5.57
N GLY A 88 23.72 -10.24 5.66
CA GLY A 88 23.31 -9.40 6.78
C GLY A 88 23.19 -10.18 8.09
N GLY A 89 23.46 -9.53 9.21
CA GLY A 89 23.23 -10.12 10.53
C GLY A 89 21.76 -10.21 10.90
N ALA A 90 21.46 -10.67 12.11
CA ALA A 90 20.09 -10.80 12.64
C ALA A 90 19.19 -9.57 12.40
N VAL A 91 19.73 -8.37 12.60
CA VAL A 91 18.99 -7.11 12.39
C VAL A 91 18.54 -6.94 10.93
N THR A 92 19.39 -7.29 9.97
CA THR A 92 19.05 -7.22 8.54
C THR A 92 17.92 -8.18 8.18
N HIS A 93 17.95 -9.41 8.72
CA HIS A 93 16.87 -10.38 8.54
C HIS A 93 15.55 -9.88 9.14
N ALA A 94 15.60 -9.32 10.35
CA ALA A 94 14.44 -8.77 11.01
C ALA A 94 13.83 -7.57 10.26
N ILE A 95 14.66 -6.64 9.78
CA ILE A 95 14.18 -5.50 8.98
C ILE A 95 13.56 -5.99 7.67
N THR A 96 14.16 -7.00 7.03
CA THR A 96 13.63 -7.57 5.78
C THR A 96 12.26 -8.22 6.00
N ALA A 97 12.10 -9.02 7.05
CA ALA A 97 10.81 -9.59 7.44
C ALA A 97 9.78 -8.51 7.81
N ALA A 98 10.18 -7.51 8.60
CA ALA A 98 9.31 -6.37 8.92
C ALA A 98 8.90 -5.59 7.66
N GLY A 99 9.74 -5.55 6.62
CA GLY A 99 9.46 -4.91 5.34
C GLY A 99 8.14 -5.34 4.72
N GLY A 100 7.82 -6.64 4.74
CA GLY A 100 6.56 -7.14 4.21
C GLY A 100 5.35 -6.72 5.04
N LEU A 101 5.48 -6.74 6.37
CA LEU A 101 4.41 -6.33 7.28
C LEU A 101 4.11 -4.82 7.21
N LEU A 102 5.15 -4.00 7.08
CA LEU A 102 5.06 -2.55 7.17
C LEU A 102 4.88 -1.87 5.80
N GLY A 103 5.32 -2.51 4.72
CA GLY A 103 5.30 -1.98 3.35
C GLY A 103 3.92 -1.47 2.92
N PRO A 104 2.84 -2.27 3.00
CA PRO A 104 1.49 -1.84 2.64
C PRO A 104 1.03 -0.59 3.43
N ALA A 105 1.29 -0.54 4.74
CA ALA A 105 0.91 0.60 5.59
C ALA A 105 1.62 1.89 5.20
N ILE A 106 2.93 1.81 4.91
CA ILE A 106 3.75 2.94 4.48
C ILE A 106 3.26 3.46 3.12
N VAL A 107 3.06 2.57 2.15
CA VAL A 107 2.56 2.95 0.82
C VAL A 107 1.16 3.56 0.92
N ALA A 108 0.27 3.00 1.75
CA ALA A 108 -1.05 3.55 2.01
C ALA A 108 -0.99 4.98 2.58
N ALA A 109 -0.11 5.24 3.55
CA ALA A 109 0.05 6.57 4.12
C ALA A 109 0.57 7.59 3.08
N ILE A 110 1.53 7.19 2.25
CA ILE A 110 2.04 8.01 1.13
C ILE A 110 0.92 8.27 0.11
N ALA A 111 0.11 7.26 -0.20
CA ALA A 111 -1.00 7.36 -1.14
C ALA A 111 -2.08 8.33 -0.62
N PHE A 112 -2.49 8.21 0.66
CA PHE A 112 -3.39 9.17 1.30
C PHE A 112 -2.82 10.58 1.25
N ALA A 113 -1.54 10.74 1.60
CA ALA A 113 -0.90 12.04 1.55
C ALA A 113 -0.89 12.61 0.12
N SER A 114 -0.62 11.79 -0.88
CA SER A 114 -0.54 12.23 -2.28
C SER A 114 -1.93 12.52 -2.87
N GLY A 115 -2.96 11.79 -2.46
CA GLY A 115 -4.34 11.90 -2.94
C GLY A 115 -5.03 13.25 -2.67
N ARG A 116 -4.45 14.11 -1.81
CA ARG A 116 -5.01 15.43 -1.47
C ARG A 116 -5.03 16.42 -2.63
N SER A 117 -4.17 16.24 -3.63
CA SER A 117 -4.05 17.15 -4.78
C SER A 117 -4.03 16.37 -6.09
N ARG A 118 -4.43 17.04 -7.18
CA ARG A 118 -4.37 16.47 -8.53
C ARG A 118 -2.94 16.03 -8.91
N ARG A 119 -1.96 16.92 -8.67
CA ARG A 119 -0.55 16.68 -9.02
C ARG A 119 0.03 15.56 -8.17
N GLY A 120 -0.22 15.57 -6.85
CA GLY A 120 0.24 14.54 -5.93
C GLY A 120 -0.33 13.17 -6.28
N ALA A 121 -1.65 13.07 -6.51
CA ALA A 121 -2.28 11.80 -6.87
C ALA A 121 -1.70 11.24 -8.17
N ARG A 122 -1.54 12.09 -9.20
CA ARG A 122 -0.96 11.67 -10.48
C ARG A 122 0.51 11.27 -10.36
N ALA A 123 1.30 11.99 -9.58
CA ALA A 123 2.70 11.65 -9.32
C ALA A 123 2.81 10.30 -8.61
N PHE A 124 1.99 10.06 -7.58
CA PHE A 124 1.94 8.80 -6.87
C PHE A 124 1.55 7.62 -7.79
N LEU A 125 0.53 7.79 -8.64
CA LEU A 125 0.14 6.76 -9.60
C LEU A 125 1.28 6.45 -10.59
N TRP A 126 1.96 7.47 -11.10
CA TRP A 126 3.12 7.29 -11.99
C TRP A 126 4.28 6.56 -11.31
N LEU A 127 4.68 7.01 -10.12
CA LEU A 127 5.79 6.41 -9.37
C LEU A 127 5.48 4.95 -9.02
N THR A 128 4.25 4.67 -8.57
CA THR A 128 3.82 3.31 -8.27
C THR A 128 3.80 2.46 -9.54
N ALA A 129 3.27 2.97 -10.65
CA ALA A 129 3.25 2.25 -11.92
C ALA A 129 4.66 1.92 -12.43
N ILE A 130 5.59 2.88 -12.39
CA ILE A 130 6.99 2.68 -12.78
C ILE A 130 7.63 1.63 -11.86
N GLY A 131 7.41 1.73 -10.55
CA GLY A 131 7.90 0.75 -9.59
C GLY A 131 7.38 -0.67 -9.89
N LEU A 132 6.10 -0.82 -10.23
CA LEU A 132 5.52 -2.11 -10.60
C LEU A 132 6.03 -2.63 -11.95
N VAL A 133 6.27 -1.76 -12.94
CA VAL A 133 6.89 -2.15 -14.22
C VAL A 133 8.33 -2.62 -14.01
N LEU A 134 9.09 -1.91 -13.17
CA LEU A 134 10.43 -2.33 -12.79
C LEU A 134 10.40 -3.66 -12.02
N ALA A 135 9.46 -3.83 -11.08
CA ALA A 135 9.30 -5.08 -10.37
C ALA A 135 8.94 -6.24 -11.31
N LEU A 136 8.01 -6.00 -12.25
CA LEU A 136 7.60 -6.95 -13.27
C LEU A 136 8.80 -7.40 -14.12
N ALA A 137 9.62 -6.47 -14.58
CA ALA A 137 10.80 -6.78 -15.38
C ALA A 137 11.90 -7.48 -14.57
N LEU A 138 12.18 -6.97 -13.37
CA LEU A 138 13.39 -7.33 -12.62
C LEU A 138 13.18 -8.45 -11.61
N PHE A 139 11.97 -8.68 -11.11
CA PHE A 139 11.76 -9.59 -9.97
C PHE A 139 10.63 -10.59 -10.18
N VAL A 140 9.56 -10.27 -10.90
CA VAL A 140 8.44 -11.23 -11.05
C VAL A 140 8.84 -12.39 -11.96
N ARG A 141 8.68 -13.65 -11.50
CA ARG A 141 9.22 -14.85 -12.19
C ARG A 141 8.24 -15.94 -12.57
N ASN A 142 6.94 -15.75 -12.36
CA ASN A 142 5.94 -16.73 -12.75
C ASN A 142 4.78 -16.10 -13.53
N GLY A 143 4.14 -16.89 -14.41
CA GLY A 143 3.12 -16.39 -15.34
C GLY A 143 1.93 -15.71 -14.67
N PHE A 144 1.47 -16.24 -13.54
CA PHE A 144 0.39 -15.64 -12.77
C PHE A 144 0.78 -14.26 -12.20
N GLY A 145 1.93 -14.16 -11.54
CA GLY A 145 2.45 -12.90 -11.01
C GLY A 145 2.70 -11.87 -12.12
N ILE A 146 3.21 -12.31 -13.27
CA ILE A 146 3.42 -11.46 -14.46
C ILE A 146 2.08 -10.86 -14.91
N GLY A 147 1.08 -11.71 -15.13
CA GLY A 147 -0.24 -11.28 -15.57
C GLY A 147 -0.90 -10.31 -14.59
N PHE A 148 -0.93 -10.65 -13.30
CA PHE A 148 -1.54 -9.80 -12.29
C PHE A 148 -0.82 -8.45 -12.15
N THR A 149 0.51 -8.47 -12.00
CA THR A 149 1.30 -7.24 -11.84
C THR A 149 1.22 -6.35 -13.09
N ALA A 150 1.20 -6.93 -14.29
CA ALA A 150 1.04 -6.18 -15.53
C ALA A 150 -0.33 -5.50 -15.62
N VAL A 151 -1.42 -6.17 -15.21
CA VAL A 151 -2.77 -5.58 -15.17
C VAL A 151 -2.80 -4.41 -14.20
N VAL A 152 -2.29 -4.58 -12.97
CA VAL A 152 -2.25 -3.50 -11.97
C VAL A 152 -1.43 -2.32 -12.50
N ALA A 153 -0.21 -2.57 -12.99
CA ALA A 153 0.64 -1.52 -13.57
C ALA A 153 -0.06 -0.81 -14.73
N GLY A 154 -0.71 -1.55 -15.64
CA GLY A 154 -1.45 -1.00 -16.77
C GLY A 154 -2.61 -0.09 -16.35
N VAL A 155 -3.39 -0.49 -15.34
CA VAL A 155 -4.47 0.35 -14.78
C VAL A 155 -3.90 1.63 -14.17
N LEU A 156 -2.79 1.55 -13.42
CA LEU A 156 -2.16 2.73 -12.82
C LEU A 156 -1.59 3.67 -13.89
N VAL A 157 -0.93 3.15 -14.93
CA VAL A 157 -0.48 3.95 -16.09
C VAL A 157 -1.67 4.61 -16.78
N TRP A 158 -2.74 3.86 -17.03
CA TRP A 158 -3.95 4.41 -17.67
C TRP A 158 -4.56 5.54 -16.84
N LEU A 159 -4.70 5.37 -15.53
CA LEU A 159 -5.18 6.42 -14.62
C LEU A 159 -4.24 7.63 -14.58
N ALA A 160 -2.92 7.41 -14.64
CA ALA A 160 -1.93 8.49 -14.61
C ALA A 160 -1.91 9.31 -15.90
N VAL A 161 -2.06 8.66 -17.06
CA VAL A 161 -2.02 9.27 -18.40
C VAL A 161 -3.38 9.85 -18.79
N ARG A 162 -4.43 9.02 -18.74
CA ARG A 162 -5.77 9.33 -19.27
C ARG A 162 -6.75 9.78 -18.19
N GLY A 163 -6.50 9.43 -16.94
CA GLY A 163 -7.39 9.77 -15.83
C GLY A 163 -7.53 11.28 -15.66
N ASN A 164 -8.79 11.75 -15.61
CA ASN A 164 -9.06 13.11 -15.17
C ASN A 164 -8.65 13.26 -13.68
N ALA A 165 -8.64 14.49 -13.18
CA ALA A 165 -8.18 14.76 -11.83
C ALA A 165 -9.00 14.04 -10.74
N ALA A 166 -10.30 13.83 -10.93
CA ALA A 166 -11.13 13.08 -10.00
C ALA A 166 -10.79 11.59 -10.03
N SER A 167 -10.64 11.00 -11.21
CA SER A 167 -10.24 9.59 -11.38
C SER A 167 -8.85 9.31 -10.82
N ALA A 168 -7.89 10.22 -11.01
CA ALA A 168 -6.54 10.06 -10.45
C ALA A 168 -6.55 10.11 -8.92
N GLN A 169 -7.29 11.05 -8.32
CA GLN A 169 -7.45 11.12 -6.86
C GLN A 169 -8.21 9.91 -6.32
N LEU A 170 -9.27 9.48 -7.00
CA LEU A 170 -10.00 8.26 -6.65
C LEU A 170 -9.08 7.04 -6.70
N GLY A 171 -8.32 6.83 -7.76
CA GLY A 171 -7.39 5.71 -7.88
C GLY A 171 -6.33 5.69 -6.78
N ALA A 172 -5.71 6.84 -6.48
CA ALA A 172 -4.72 6.95 -5.41
C ALA A 172 -5.32 6.66 -4.02
N VAL A 173 -6.47 7.27 -3.71
CA VAL A 173 -7.17 7.07 -2.42
C VAL A 173 -7.76 5.67 -2.30
N PHE A 174 -8.22 5.09 -3.43
CA PHE A 174 -8.69 3.72 -3.48
C PHE A 174 -7.56 2.75 -3.15
N LEU A 175 -6.42 2.85 -3.84
CA LEU A 175 -5.22 2.06 -3.53
C LEU A 175 -4.80 2.24 -2.06
N ALA A 176 -4.80 3.47 -1.56
CA ALA A 176 -4.51 3.76 -0.15
C ALA A 176 -5.45 3.02 0.80
N THR A 177 -6.74 3.00 0.49
CA THR A 177 -7.76 2.34 1.32
C THR A 177 -7.57 0.82 1.30
N GLN A 178 -7.29 0.22 0.14
CA GLN A 178 -7.09 -1.23 0.03
C GLN A 178 -5.84 -1.68 0.79
N LEU A 179 -4.74 -0.96 0.66
CA LEU A 179 -3.49 -1.25 1.37
C LEU A 179 -3.59 -0.97 2.87
N ALA A 180 -4.39 0.01 3.29
CA ALA A 180 -4.66 0.25 4.70
C ALA A 180 -5.53 -0.86 5.32
N LEU A 181 -6.57 -1.30 4.60
CA LEU A 181 -7.44 -2.38 5.05
C LEU A 181 -6.71 -3.71 5.13
N SER A 182 -5.74 -3.95 4.25
CA SER A 182 -4.99 -5.19 4.24
C SER A 182 -4.14 -5.41 5.49
N VAL A 183 -3.72 -4.33 6.17
CA VAL A 183 -3.06 -4.40 7.48
C VAL A 183 -4.00 -5.00 8.53
N PHE A 184 -5.29 -4.70 8.47
CA PHE A 184 -6.28 -5.19 9.43
C PHE A 184 -6.84 -6.55 9.04
N SER A 185 -7.08 -6.79 7.75
CA SER A 185 -7.63 -8.07 7.28
C SER A 185 -6.64 -9.23 7.41
N ARG A 186 -5.34 -8.92 7.56
CA ARG A 186 -4.27 -9.89 7.83
C ARG A 186 -3.77 -9.84 9.28
N ALA A 187 -4.60 -9.36 10.21
CA ALA A 187 -4.24 -9.33 11.62
C ALA A 187 -4.02 -10.74 12.19
N ASP A 188 -4.72 -11.74 11.68
CA ASP A 188 -4.48 -13.16 11.96
C ASP A 188 -3.05 -13.59 11.60
N TYR A 189 -2.56 -13.18 10.42
CA TYR A 189 -1.20 -13.46 9.96
C TYR A 189 -0.12 -12.84 10.87
N LEU A 190 -0.35 -11.62 11.38
CA LEU A 190 0.57 -10.95 12.33
C LEU A 190 0.82 -11.75 13.61
N PHE A 191 -0.17 -12.55 14.04
CA PHE A 191 -0.12 -13.34 15.27
C PHE A 191 -0.11 -14.85 15.02
N THR A 192 0.47 -15.27 13.89
CA THR A 192 0.72 -16.67 13.57
C THR A 192 2.23 -16.93 13.52
N ASP A 193 2.68 -18.11 13.94
CA ASP A 193 4.09 -18.51 13.93
C ASP A 193 4.52 -19.15 12.59
N VAL A 194 3.60 -19.85 11.93
CA VAL A 194 3.81 -20.54 10.65
C VAL A 194 2.83 -20.06 9.59
N ALA A 195 3.36 -19.58 8.47
CA ALA A 195 2.61 -19.23 7.29
C ALA A 195 2.43 -20.46 6.37
N ALA A 196 1.18 -20.79 6.03
CA ALA A 196 0.88 -21.76 5.00
C ALA A 196 0.95 -21.08 3.63
N THR A 197 1.90 -21.51 2.78
CA THR A 197 2.09 -20.99 1.42
C THR A 197 1.93 -22.10 0.39
N ALA A 198 1.80 -21.75 -0.89
CA ALA A 198 1.78 -22.73 -1.98
C ALA A 198 3.06 -23.59 -2.06
N VAL A 199 4.16 -23.16 -1.44
CA VAL A 199 5.46 -23.87 -1.42
C VAL A 199 5.60 -24.71 -0.14
N GLY A 200 4.68 -24.59 0.81
CA GLY A 200 4.66 -25.30 2.07
C GLY A 200 4.61 -24.38 3.29
N ASN A 201 4.80 -24.97 4.47
CA ASN A 201 4.81 -24.26 5.73
C ASN A 201 6.18 -23.61 5.95
N MET A 202 6.17 -22.31 6.22
CA MET A 202 7.38 -21.52 6.50
C MET A 202 7.14 -20.64 7.73
N PRO A 203 8.19 -20.22 8.46
CA PRO A 203 8.04 -19.26 9.54
C PRO A 203 7.36 -17.99 9.03
N SER A 204 6.40 -17.46 9.77
CA SER A 204 5.83 -16.14 9.49
C SER A 204 6.87 -15.04 9.67
N ASP A 205 6.61 -13.85 9.14
CA ASP A 205 7.53 -12.72 9.28
C ASP A 205 7.80 -12.36 10.74
N THR A 206 6.78 -12.43 11.59
CA THR A 206 6.94 -12.14 13.02
C THR A 206 7.72 -13.23 13.73
N ALA A 207 7.62 -14.48 13.28
CA ALA A 207 8.49 -15.56 13.73
C ALA A 207 9.93 -15.39 13.25
N VAL A 208 10.16 -14.94 12.00
CA VAL A 208 11.51 -14.64 11.49
C VAL A 208 12.16 -13.51 12.32
N ILE A 209 11.40 -12.45 12.64
CA ILE A 209 11.89 -11.38 13.51
C ILE A 209 12.24 -11.93 14.91
N ALA A 210 11.37 -12.76 15.49
CA ALA A 210 11.61 -13.38 16.80
C ALA A 210 12.84 -14.29 16.81
N GLN A 211 13.06 -15.08 15.76
CA GLN A 211 14.24 -15.93 15.62
C GLN A 211 15.53 -15.10 15.49
N ALA A 212 15.46 -13.94 14.84
CA ALA A 212 16.61 -13.07 14.65
C ALA A 212 16.93 -12.21 15.89
N LEU A 213 15.93 -11.56 16.49
CA LEU A 213 16.12 -10.58 17.56
C LEU A 213 15.78 -11.09 18.97
N GLY A 214 15.23 -12.31 19.07
CA GLY A 214 14.69 -12.86 20.30
C GLY A 214 13.25 -12.42 20.58
N GLY A 215 12.72 -12.86 21.73
CA GLY A 215 11.32 -12.66 22.11
C GLY A 215 10.37 -13.66 21.45
N THR A 216 9.06 -13.38 21.53
CA THR A 216 8.02 -14.21 20.92
C THR A 216 7.46 -13.53 19.68
N TYR A 217 6.98 -14.31 18.71
CA TYR A 217 6.42 -13.77 17.47
C TYR A 217 5.25 -12.80 17.72
N TRP A 218 4.43 -13.03 18.76
CA TRP A 218 3.29 -12.15 19.06
C TRP A 218 3.71 -10.76 19.56
N ILE A 219 4.87 -10.61 20.21
CA ILE A 219 5.42 -9.30 20.57
C ILE A 219 5.72 -8.52 19.28
N TRP A 220 6.38 -9.16 18.32
CA TRP A 220 6.70 -8.52 17.04
C TRP A 220 5.46 -8.24 16.20
N GLY A 221 4.44 -9.11 16.25
CA GLY A 221 3.12 -8.84 15.69
C GLY A 221 2.50 -7.57 16.26
N LEU A 222 2.57 -7.37 17.59
CA LEU A 222 2.09 -6.16 18.24
C LEU A 222 2.90 -4.92 17.83
N VAL A 223 4.24 -5.01 17.81
CA VAL A 223 5.11 -3.88 17.40
C VAL A 223 4.82 -3.46 15.97
N CYS A 224 4.81 -4.42 15.03
CA CYS A 224 4.54 -4.14 13.62
C CYS A 224 3.11 -3.62 13.42
N GLY A 225 2.12 -4.21 14.10
CA GLY A 225 0.73 -3.77 14.06
C GLY A 225 0.55 -2.33 14.57
N LEU A 226 1.13 -2.00 15.72
CA LEU A 226 1.08 -0.64 16.29
C LEU A 226 1.80 0.38 15.40
N PHE A 227 2.96 0.01 14.84
CA PHE A 227 3.68 0.87 13.91
C PHE A 227 2.83 1.15 12.67
N SER A 228 2.26 0.12 12.05
CA SER A 228 1.38 0.26 10.89
C SER A 228 0.16 1.13 11.21
N LEU A 229 -0.45 0.95 12.39
CA LEU A 229 -1.56 1.79 12.83
C LEU A 229 -1.15 3.26 13.00
N ALA A 230 0.02 3.52 13.60
CA ALA A 230 0.52 4.88 13.78
C ALA A 230 0.81 5.57 12.44
N VAL A 231 1.43 4.87 11.49
CA VAL A 231 1.72 5.37 10.14
C VAL A 231 0.44 5.66 9.36
N LEU A 232 -0.53 4.73 9.40
CA LEU A 232 -1.83 4.92 8.77
C LEU A 232 -2.60 6.08 9.40
N ALA A 233 -2.62 6.17 10.72
CA ALA A 233 -3.25 7.28 11.44
C ALA A 233 -2.61 8.62 11.05
N ALA A 234 -1.28 8.70 10.98
CA ALA A 234 -0.59 9.90 10.52
C ALA A 234 -0.98 10.25 9.07
N GLY A 235 -1.00 9.27 8.16
CA GLY A 235 -1.40 9.45 6.76
C GLY A 235 -2.83 9.98 6.62
N VAL A 236 -3.78 9.35 7.32
CA VAL A 236 -5.20 9.75 7.32
C VAL A 236 -5.39 11.10 7.98
N LEU A 237 -4.81 11.36 9.16
CA LEU A 237 -4.90 12.65 9.84
C LEU A 237 -4.33 13.77 8.97
N TRP A 238 -3.22 13.52 8.29
CA TRP A 238 -2.64 14.50 7.38
C TRP A 238 -3.49 14.70 6.12
N PHE A 239 -4.14 13.66 5.60
CA PHE A 239 -5.13 13.78 4.54
C PHE A 239 -6.35 14.60 4.98
N LEU A 240 -6.86 14.36 6.19
CA LEU A 240 -8.01 15.06 6.75
C LEU A 240 -7.71 16.52 7.13
N ARG A 241 -6.49 16.83 7.57
CA ARG A 241 -6.05 18.22 7.83
C ARG A 241 -6.17 19.09 6.58
N ALA A 242 -5.93 18.52 5.40
CA ALA A 242 -6.10 19.22 4.14
C ALA A 242 -7.56 19.64 3.87
N PHE A 243 -8.52 19.12 4.64
CA PHE A 243 -9.93 19.49 4.54
C PHE A 243 -10.37 20.59 5.52
N ARG A 244 -9.51 21.05 6.43
CA ARG A 244 -9.85 22.17 7.30
C ARG A 244 -9.76 23.46 6.47
N GLU A 245 -10.84 24.24 6.42
CA GLU A 245 -10.82 25.56 5.78
C GLU A 245 -9.78 26.43 6.49
N PRO A 246 -8.90 27.15 5.77
CA PRO A 246 -8.11 28.20 6.42
C PRO A 246 -9.09 29.23 7.01
N ALA A 247 -8.86 29.63 8.26
CA ALA A 247 -9.66 30.67 8.91
C ALA A 247 -9.74 31.86 7.94
N ARG A 248 -10.95 32.35 7.66
CA ARG A 248 -11.13 33.56 6.87
C ARG A 248 -10.37 34.67 7.58
N VAL A 249 -9.22 35.06 7.06
CA VAL A 249 -8.61 36.33 7.44
C VAL A 249 -9.52 37.39 6.82
N LEU A 250 -10.53 37.79 7.59
CA LEU A 250 -11.29 39.01 7.35
C LEU A 250 -10.31 40.16 7.53
N HIS A 251 -9.59 40.50 6.46
CA HIS A 251 -8.94 41.80 6.38
C HIS A 251 -10.08 42.85 6.32
N ARG A 252 -10.32 43.48 7.47
CA ARG A 252 -10.99 44.78 7.55
C ARG A 252 -10.05 45.84 6.99
#